data_AF-A0A9D8F4U2-F1
#
_entry.id   AF-A0A9D8F4U2-F1
#
_cell.length_a   1.000
_cell.length_b   1.000
_cell.length_c   1.000
_cell.angle_alpha   90.00
_cell.angle_beta   90.00
_cell.angle_gamma   90.00
#
_symmetry.space_group_name_H-M   'P 1'
#
loop_
_entity.id
_entity.type
_entity.pdbx_description
1 polymer ?
#
loop_
_entity_poly.entity_id
_entity_poly.type
_entity_poly.pdbx_seq_one_letter_code
_entity_poly.pdbx_strand_id
1 'polypeptide(L)'
;MTHTNIPPSYPTSDLPRRGRKALWIFCLGLVWIQFVYQLHFEWLANPQYQYGFCVPPLVLYFWSIRWPGIVASHPEPHRDHQSNASLVFAILCLASLLPIRLLQESNPEWRLSAWIHAFAVIGLTLGMISSSYGIRSALRLAPPLLFLLTSIPWPTFLEAPLTSSLMRLSAEITVEFLNWRGIPAWRHGNLIELTSGLVGVNEACSGIRSLQSGVMMSAFWAEWRQLPTLRRITFLLLAPVLTVLLNLIRTATLSTIAATQGPKAIESFHDPAGWTVASVNLIALWGIAKLLQPRLTSAPPIRFRSSIPVTLPGALWRFCLCCPSSSNSPLISGSNPRSSRKLLKRFGWPQPASHQPTPPFPCGSSISPQKFAPSFAAIPSLVCPGKKIMARKEDSSSSNGIPEESPPWLRRSTVPSFA
;
A
#
# COMPACT_ATOMS: atom_id res chain seq x y z
N MET A 1 -45.72 -24.35 52.99
CA MET A 1 -45.33 -23.36 51.95
C MET A 1 -43.86 -23.60 51.62
N THR A 2 -43.60 -24.41 50.59
CA THR A 2 -42.26 -24.72 50.10
C THR A 2 -41.91 -23.72 49.00
N HIS A 3 -41.01 -22.78 49.31
CA HIS A 3 -40.45 -21.87 48.32
C HIS A 3 -39.57 -22.67 47.35
N THR A 4 -40.07 -22.89 46.14
CA THR A 4 -39.26 -23.40 45.03
C THR A 4 -38.34 -22.27 44.55
N ASN A 5 -37.05 -22.39 44.88
CA ASN A 5 -35.99 -21.57 44.30
C ASN A 5 -35.88 -21.91 42.82
N ILE A 6 -36.44 -21.06 41.96
CA ILE A 6 -36.21 -21.10 40.51
C ILE A 6 -34.76 -20.61 40.30
N PRO A 7 -33.85 -21.40 39.71
CA PRO A 7 -32.51 -20.95 39.42
C PRO A 7 -32.54 -19.81 38.39
N PRO A 8 -31.60 -18.84 38.44
CA PRO A 8 -31.58 -17.72 37.51
C PRO A 8 -31.49 -18.24 36.07
N SER A 9 -32.45 -17.83 35.25
CA SER A 9 -32.48 -18.09 33.82
C SER A 9 -31.21 -17.57 33.16
N TYR A 10 -30.35 -18.48 32.68
CA TYR A 10 -29.22 -18.12 31.83
C TYR A 10 -29.71 -17.32 30.61
N PRO A 11 -29.06 -16.22 30.21
CA PRO A 11 -29.46 -15.45 29.03
C PRO A 11 -29.18 -16.27 27.76
N THR A 12 -30.16 -17.06 27.32
CA THR A 12 -30.10 -17.88 26.09
C THR A 12 -30.14 -17.04 24.80
N SER A 13 -30.36 -15.73 24.90
CA SER A 13 -30.45 -14.81 23.75
C SER A 13 -29.10 -14.50 23.07
N ASP A 14 -27.97 -14.80 23.71
CA ASP A 14 -26.64 -14.40 23.21
C ASP A 14 -25.95 -15.45 22.33
N LEU A 15 -26.24 -16.74 22.52
CA LEU A 15 -25.68 -17.85 21.75
C LEU A 15 -25.98 -17.75 20.22
N PRO A 16 -27.24 -17.54 19.78
CA PRO A 16 -27.54 -17.39 18.34
C PRO A 16 -27.01 -16.07 17.75
N ARG A 17 -26.63 -15.08 18.57
CA ARG A 17 -26.02 -13.83 18.10
C ARG A 17 -24.51 -13.99 17.85
N ARG A 18 -23.80 -14.68 18.74
CA ARG A 18 -22.37 -14.98 18.55
C ARG A 18 -22.12 -15.86 17.33
N GLY A 19 -22.95 -16.90 17.13
CA GLY A 19 -22.88 -17.76 15.95
C GLY A 19 -23.07 -17.00 14.63
N ARG A 20 -24.01 -16.06 14.59
CA ARG A 20 -24.22 -15.19 13.41
C ARG A 20 -22.99 -14.33 13.13
N LYS A 21 -22.44 -13.61 14.12
CA LYS A 21 -21.22 -12.79 13.96
C LYS A 21 -20.03 -13.60 13.45
N ALA A 22 -19.82 -14.81 13.96
CA ALA A 22 -18.78 -15.70 13.46
C ALA A 22 -19.01 -16.10 12.00
N LEU A 23 -20.25 -16.45 11.63
CA LEU A 23 -20.62 -16.77 10.25
C LEU A 23 -20.36 -15.57 9.30
N TRP A 24 -20.69 -14.35 9.72
CA TRP A 24 -20.41 -13.12 8.96
C TRP A 24 -18.95 -12.94 8.62
N ILE A 25 -18.11 -13.01 9.66
CA ILE A 25 -16.67 -12.85 9.54
C ILE A 25 -16.09 -13.97 8.68
N PHE A 26 -16.59 -15.19 8.83
CA PHE A 26 -16.19 -16.34 8.02
C PHE A 26 -16.53 -16.14 6.54
N CYS A 27 -17.78 -15.82 6.21
CA CYS A 27 -18.21 -15.58 4.83
C CYS A 27 -17.42 -14.42 4.20
N LEU A 28 -17.25 -13.31 4.90
CA LEU A 28 -16.46 -12.18 4.41
C LEU A 28 -14.99 -12.58 4.21
N GLY A 29 -14.42 -13.36 5.13
CA GLY A 29 -13.08 -13.92 5.01
C GLY A 29 -12.91 -14.79 3.77
N LEU A 30 -13.89 -15.64 3.43
CA LEU A 30 -13.87 -16.43 2.20
C LEU A 30 -13.89 -15.55 0.94
N VAL A 31 -14.69 -14.49 0.90
CA VAL A 31 -14.69 -13.55 -0.24
C VAL A 31 -13.33 -12.86 -0.37
N TRP A 32 -12.72 -12.44 0.74
CA TRP A 32 -11.37 -11.86 0.73
C TRP A 32 -10.29 -12.85 0.27
N ILE A 33 -10.30 -14.08 0.76
CA ILE A 33 -9.36 -15.13 0.35
C ILE A 33 -9.52 -15.39 -1.15
N GLN A 34 -10.75 -15.51 -1.62
CA GLN A 34 -11.03 -15.72 -3.04
C GLN A 34 -10.54 -14.54 -3.90
N PHE A 35 -10.71 -13.31 -3.42
CA PHE A 35 -10.21 -12.11 -4.11
C PHE A 35 -8.69 -12.08 -4.21
N VAL A 36 -7.98 -12.34 -3.10
CA VAL A 36 -6.51 -12.40 -3.11
C VAL A 36 -6.01 -13.57 -3.95
N TYR A 37 -6.69 -14.73 -3.88
CA TYR A 37 -6.41 -15.87 -4.74
C TYR A 37 -6.70 -15.58 -6.22
N GLN A 38 -7.59 -14.67 -6.56
CA GLN A 38 -7.70 -14.26 -7.96
C GLN A 38 -6.49 -13.43 -8.40
N LEU A 39 -6.09 -12.45 -7.59
CA LEU A 39 -5.03 -11.52 -7.95
C LEU A 39 -3.63 -12.12 -7.92
N HIS A 40 -3.38 -13.18 -7.13
CA HIS A 40 -2.04 -13.77 -7.05
C HIS A 40 -1.52 -14.28 -8.40
N PHE A 41 -2.40 -14.76 -9.28
CA PHE A 41 -2.00 -15.19 -10.62
C PHE A 41 -1.43 -14.01 -11.43
N GLU A 42 -2.10 -12.85 -11.40
CA GLU A 42 -1.60 -11.65 -12.07
C GLU A 42 -0.27 -11.18 -11.45
N TRP A 43 -0.16 -11.21 -10.13
CA TRP A 43 1.07 -10.78 -9.44
C TRP A 43 2.26 -11.69 -9.72
N LEU A 44 2.03 -12.97 -10.01
CA LEU A 44 3.08 -13.90 -10.45
C LEU A 44 3.41 -13.73 -11.94
N ALA A 45 2.39 -13.60 -12.78
CA ALA A 45 2.55 -13.56 -14.23
C ALA A 45 3.09 -12.21 -14.73
N ASN A 46 2.75 -11.12 -14.06
CA ASN A 46 3.03 -9.76 -14.52
C ASN A 46 4.06 -9.06 -13.61
N PRO A 47 5.33 -8.89 -14.04
CA PRO A 47 6.36 -8.20 -13.27
C PRO A 47 5.99 -6.78 -12.85
N GLN A 48 5.11 -6.12 -13.61
CA GLN A 48 4.64 -4.77 -13.32
C GLN A 48 3.79 -4.70 -12.05
N TYR A 49 3.05 -5.78 -11.73
CA TYR A 49 2.17 -5.86 -10.56
C TYR A 49 2.69 -6.78 -9.45
N GLN A 50 3.95 -7.23 -9.52
CA GLN A 50 4.57 -8.07 -8.47
C GLN A 50 4.53 -7.42 -7.07
N TYR A 51 4.54 -6.09 -6.98
CA TYR A 51 4.38 -5.37 -5.71
C TYR A 51 3.01 -5.63 -5.04
N GLY A 52 2.03 -6.16 -5.78
CA GLY A 52 0.70 -6.50 -5.30
C GLY A 52 0.71 -7.44 -4.10
N PHE A 53 1.70 -8.33 -4.00
CA PHE A 53 1.89 -9.20 -2.82
C PHE A 53 2.07 -8.43 -1.51
N CYS A 54 2.63 -7.22 -1.56
CA CYS A 54 2.82 -6.39 -0.38
C CYS A 54 1.54 -5.67 0.05
N VAL A 55 0.53 -5.56 -0.82
CA VAL A 55 -0.65 -4.72 -0.60
C VAL A 55 -1.57 -5.31 0.49
N PRO A 56 -2.00 -6.59 0.46
CA PRO A 56 -2.88 -7.12 1.50
C PRO A 56 -2.29 -7.03 2.93
N PRO A 57 -1.01 -7.37 3.17
CA PRO A 57 -0.38 -7.16 4.48
C PRO A 57 -0.40 -5.69 4.93
N LEU A 58 -0.14 -4.75 4.00
CA LEU A 58 -0.19 -3.33 4.29
C LEU A 58 -1.61 -2.83 4.60
N VAL A 59 -2.64 -3.35 3.90
CA VAL A 59 -4.05 -3.07 4.21
C VAL A 59 -4.37 -3.51 5.64
N LEU A 60 -3.96 -4.73 6.03
CA LEU A 60 -4.15 -5.24 7.39
C LEU A 60 -3.40 -4.41 8.44
N TYR A 61 -2.19 -3.95 8.12
CA TYR A 61 -1.42 -3.05 8.98
C TYR A 61 -2.10 -1.68 9.15
N PHE A 62 -2.54 -1.03 8.07
CA PHE A 62 -3.23 0.25 8.16
C PHE A 62 -4.59 0.12 8.84
N TRP A 63 -5.24 -1.02 8.68
CA TRP A 63 -6.46 -1.36 9.40
C TRP A 63 -6.19 -1.48 10.91
N SER A 64 -5.15 -2.24 11.31
CA SER A 64 -4.84 -2.47 12.73
C SER A 64 -4.49 -1.19 13.49
N ILE A 65 -3.88 -0.20 12.83
CA ILE A 65 -3.61 1.12 13.40
C ILE A 65 -4.89 1.91 13.64
N ARG A 66 -5.87 1.82 12.73
CA ARG A 66 -7.11 2.61 12.80
C ARG A 66 -8.20 1.98 13.65
N TRP A 67 -8.20 0.65 13.74
CA TRP A 67 -9.24 -0.11 14.42
C TRP A 67 -9.47 0.30 15.89
N PRO A 68 -8.44 0.51 16.73
CA PRO A 68 -8.64 0.91 18.12
C PRO A 68 -9.39 2.23 18.27
N GLY A 69 -9.13 3.21 17.40
CA GLY A 69 -9.81 4.51 17.42
C GLY A 69 -11.29 4.42 17.05
N ILE A 70 -11.68 3.44 16.22
CA ILE A 70 -13.07 3.18 15.87
C ILE A 70 -13.81 2.57 17.06
N VAL A 71 -13.24 1.50 17.64
CA VAL A 71 -13.83 0.81 18.79
C VAL A 71 -13.97 1.75 19.99
N ALA A 72 -12.96 2.59 20.26
CA ALA A 72 -13.02 3.57 21.34
C ALA A 72 -14.14 4.62 21.14
N SER A 73 -14.46 4.99 19.89
CA SER A 73 -15.53 5.95 19.60
C SER A 73 -16.95 5.37 19.67
N HIS A 74 -17.08 4.04 19.71
CA HIS A 74 -18.36 3.34 19.78
C HIS A 74 -18.25 2.14 20.75
N PRO A 75 -18.35 2.38 22.08
CA PRO A 75 -18.20 1.33 23.10
C PRO A 75 -19.26 0.22 23.00
N GLU A 76 -20.45 0.57 22.48
CA GLU A 76 -21.54 -0.38 22.22
C GLU A 76 -21.91 -0.31 20.74
N PRO A 77 -21.73 -1.39 19.96
CA PRO A 77 -22.19 -1.44 18.57
C PRO A 77 -23.72 -1.30 18.52
N HIS A 78 -24.24 -0.67 17.46
CA HIS A 78 -25.69 -0.42 17.33
C HIS A 78 -26.48 -1.73 17.46
N ARG A 79 -27.34 -1.84 18.47
CA ARG A 79 -27.92 -3.11 18.95
C ARG A 79 -29.19 -3.60 18.25
N ASP A 80 -29.86 -2.79 17.43
CA ASP A 80 -31.33 -2.95 17.24
C ASP A 80 -31.87 -3.29 15.82
N HIS A 81 -31.06 -3.68 14.82
CA HIS A 81 -31.63 -4.06 13.52
C HIS A 81 -30.88 -5.18 12.77
N GLN A 82 -30.51 -6.26 13.49
CA GLN A 82 -29.50 -7.20 13.01
C GLN A 82 -29.97 -8.64 12.75
N SER A 83 -31.26 -8.97 12.70
CA SER A 83 -31.67 -10.38 12.48
C SER A 83 -31.90 -10.73 11.00
N ASN A 84 -32.57 -9.88 10.23
CA ASN A 84 -32.93 -10.17 8.83
C ASN A 84 -31.98 -9.47 7.86
N ALA A 85 -31.65 -8.21 8.12
CA ALA A 85 -30.67 -7.45 7.34
C ALA A 85 -29.29 -8.11 7.36
N SER A 86 -28.94 -8.76 8.48
CA SER A 86 -27.75 -9.58 8.52
C SER A 86 -27.91 -10.72 7.51
N LEU A 87 -28.83 -11.67 7.67
CA LEU A 87 -28.92 -12.86 6.80
C LEU A 87 -28.92 -12.52 5.30
N VAL A 88 -29.67 -11.49 4.90
CA VAL A 88 -29.68 -10.97 3.53
C VAL A 88 -28.27 -10.57 3.07
N PHE A 89 -27.49 -9.91 3.92
CA PHE A 89 -26.11 -9.55 3.64
C PHE A 89 -25.18 -10.76 3.39
N ALA A 90 -25.43 -11.94 3.96
CA ALA A 90 -24.52 -13.13 3.81
C ALA A 90 -24.85 -13.81 2.53
N ILE A 91 -26.14 -13.88 2.27
CA ILE A 91 -26.66 -14.33 1.00
C ILE A 91 -26.07 -13.42 -0.08
N LEU A 92 -26.03 -12.10 0.09
CA LEU A 92 -25.37 -11.19 -0.85
C LEU A 92 -23.85 -11.44 -0.97
N CYS A 93 -23.12 -11.61 0.13
CA CYS A 93 -21.69 -11.94 0.09
C CYS A 93 -21.43 -13.25 -0.68
N LEU A 94 -22.17 -14.31 -0.34
CA LEU A 94 -21.99 -15.63 -0.93
C LEU A 94 -22.49 -15.67 -2.37
N ALA A 95 -23.62 -15.03 -2.66
CA ALA A 95 -24.17 -14.91 -4.00
C ALA A 95 -23.27 -14.09 -4.91
N SER A 96 -22.47 -13.15 -4.39
CA SER A 96 -21.49 -12.41 -5.20
C SER A 96 -20.37 -13.31 -5.76
N LEU A 97 -20.05 -14.42 -5.08
CA LEU A 97 -18.98 -15.34 -5.52
C LEU A 97 -19.33 -16.08 -6.81
N LEU A 98 -20.60 -16.47 -6.98
CA LEU A 98 -21.05 -17.26 -8.13
C LEU A 98 -20.91 -16.54 -9.49
N PRO A 99 -21.49 -15.35 -9.71
CA PRO A 99 -21.37 -14.65 -10.99
C PRO A 99 -19.93 -14.22 -11.25
N ILE A 100 -19.17 -13.86 -10.21
CA ILE A 100 -17.75 -13.52 -10.34
C ILE A 100 -16.95 -14.73 -10.83
N ARG A 101 -17.19 -15.92 -10.26
CA ARG A 101 -16.56 -17.17 -10.72
C ARG A 101 -16.95 -17.52 -12.15
N LEU A 102 -18.24 -17.43 -12.50
CA LEU A 102 -18.70 -17.73 -13.86
C LEU A 102 -18.05 -16.81 -14.90
N LEU A 103 -17.92 -15.51 -14.60
CA LEU A 103 -17.25 -14.55 -15.48
C LEU A 103 -15.76 -14.85 -15.63
N GLN A 104 -15.09 -15.30 -14.57
CA GLN A 104 -13.67 -15.63 -14.56
C GLN A 104 -13.36 -16.93 -15.29
N GLU A 105 -14.13 -17.98 -15.05
CA GLU A 105 -13.96 -19.27 -15.74
C GLU A 105 -14.12 -19.08 -17.25
N SER A 106 -15.03 -18.17 -17.65
CA SER A 106 -15.29 -17.86 -19.05
C SER A 106 -14.20 -16.98 -19.66
N ASN A 107 -13.63 -16.04 -18.89
CA ASN A 107 -12.66 -15.05 -19.37
C ASN A 107 -11.59 -14.72 -18.31
N PRO A 108 -10.58 -15.60 -18.13
CA PRO A 108 -9.57 -15.42 -17.08
C PRO A 108 -8.74 -14.15 -17.25
N GLU A 109 -8.54 -13.69 -18.48
CA GLU A 109 -7.78 -12.47 -18.81
C GLU A 109 -8.56 -11.17 -18.59
N TRP A 110 -9.86 -11.25 -18.27
CA TRP A 110 -10.70 -10.05 -18.21
C TRP A 110 -10.50 -9.27 -16.91
N ARG A 111 -9.57 -8.31 -16.95
CA ARG A 111 -9.17 -7.46 -15.82
C ARG A 111 -10.33 -6.71 -15.14
N LEU A 112 -11.40 -6.38 -15.86
CA LEU A 112 -12.58 -5.74 -15.28
C LEU A 112 -13.28 -6.61 -14.22
N SER A 113 -13.20 -7.93 -14.35
CA SER A 113 -13.75 -8.85 -13.34
C SER A 113 -13.09 -8.65 -11.97
N ALA A 114 -11.78 -8.38 -11.94
CA ALA A 114 -11.03 -8.10 -10.71
C ALA A 114 -11.48 -6.78 -10.06
N TRP A 115 -11.77 -5.75 -10.87
CA TRP A 115 -12.32 -4.48 -10.37
C TRP A 115 -13.72 -4.64 -9.77
N ILE A 116 -14.61 -5.37 -10.45
CA ILE A 116 -15.95 -5.66 -9.95
C ILE A 116 -15.85 -6.40 -8.60
N HIS A 117 -14.98 -7.40 -8.51
CA HIS A 117 -14.77 -8.15 -7.29
C HIS A 117 -14.19 -7.29 -6.16
N ALA A 118 -13.24 -6.40 -6.45
CA ALA A 118 -12.69 -5.48 -5.47
C ALA A 118 -13.75 -4.52 -4.92
N PHE A 119 -14.58 -3.93 -5.78
CA PHE A 119 -15.67 -3.06 -5.33
C PHE A 119 -16.70 -3.83 -4.50
N ALA A 120 -17.00 -5.08 -4.85
CA ALA A 120 -17.84 -5.94 -4.03
C ALA A 120 -17.22 -6.17 -2.64
N VAL A 121 -15.97 -6.61 -2.56
CA VAL A 121 -15.26 -6.87 -1.30
C VAL A 121 -15.17 -5.62 -0.42
N ILE A 122 -14.78 -4.48 -0.99
CA ILE A 122 -14.67 -3.20 -0.28
C ILE A 122 -16.05 -2.74 0.19
N GLY A 123 -17.04 -2.76 -0.70
CA GLY A 123 -18.42 -2.34 -0.40
C GLY A 123 -19.06 -3.19 0.69
N LEU A 124 -18.88 -4.52 0.63
CA LEU A 124 -19.34 -5.43 1.66
C LEU A 124 -18.62 -5.16 3.00
N THR A 125 -17.29 -5.02 2.99
CA THR A 125 -16.54 -4.72 4.21
C THR A 125 -17.00 -3.40 4.84
N LEU A 126 -17.17 -2.34 4.05
CA LEU A 126 -17.67 -1.05 4.52
C LEU A 126 -19.13 -1.09 4.97
N GLY A 127 -19.99 -1.83 4.29
CA GLY A 127 -21.39 -2.04 4.68
C GLY A 127 -21.52 -2.75 6.02
N MET A 128 -20.67 -3.75 6.27
CA MET A 128 -20.59 -4.45 7.56
C MET A 128 -20.14 -3.51 8.69
N ILE A 129 -19.12 -2.67 8.44
CA ILE A 129 -18.68 -1.68 9.42
C ILE A 129 -19.78 -0.63 9.65
N SER A 130 -20.43 -0.15 8.58
CA SER A 130 -21.47 0.87 8.65
C SER A 130 -22.68 0.39 9.47
N SER A 131 -23.11 -0.85 9.26
CA SER A 131 -24.22 -1.44 10.04
C SER A 131 -23.87 -1.69 11.51
N SER A 132 -22.59 -1.90 11.83
CA SER A 132 -22.16 -2.22 13.21
C SER A 132 -21.71 -1.00 14.02
N TYR A 133 -21.01 -0.06 13.37
CA TYR A 133 -20.31 1.09 13.98
C TYR A 133 -20.69 2.44 13.35
N GLY A 134 -21.67 2.46 12.44
CA GLY A 134 -22.13 3.67 11.75
C GLY A 134 -21.29 4.06 10.53
N ILE A 135 -21.90 4.84 9.63
CA ILE A 135 -21.29 5.27 8.37
C ILE A 135 -19.99 6.08 8.55
N ARG A 136 -19.90 6.88 9.61
CA ARG A 136 -18.69 7.67 9.93
C ARG A 136 -17.49 6.78 10.21
N SER A 137 -17.70 5.65 10.88
CA SER A 137 -16.66 4.66 11.15
C SER A 137 -16.22 3.95 9.89
N ALA A 138 -17.17 3.59 9.02
CA ALA A 138 -16.87 3.02 7.71
C ALA A 138 -16.02 3.97 6.85
N LEU A 139 -16.39 5.25 6.77
CA LEU A 139 -15.62 6.26 6.01
C LEU A 139 -14.20 6.48 6.55
N ARG A 140 -13.98 6.30 7.87
CA ARG A 140 -12.64 6.36 8.47
C ARG A 140 -11.77 5.14 8.13
N LEU A 141 -12.37 3.98 7.87
CA LEU A 141 -11.69 2.73 7.46
C LEU A 141 -11.66 2.51 5.94
N ALA A 142 -12.38 3.31 5.17
CA ALA A 142 -12.35 3.26 3.70
C ALA A 142 -10.94 3.44 3.11
N PRO A 143 -10.06 4.33 3.61
CA PRO A 143 -8.78 4.56 2.95
C PRO A 143 -7.82 3.35 2.93
N PRO A 144 -7.61 2.60 4.04
CA PRO A 144 -6.94 1.30 3.99
C PRO A 144 -7.53 0.33 2.97
N LEU A 145 -8.86 0.30 2.83
CA LEU A 145 -9.50 -0.60 1.87
C LEU A 145 -9.33 -0.13 0.42
N LEU A 146 -9.39 1.18 0.17
CA LEU A 146 -9.15 1.77 -1.15
C LEU A 146 -7.69 1.63 -1.59
N PHE A 147 -6.75 1.53 -0.65
CA PHE A 147 -5.36 1.20 -0.93
C PHE A 147 -5.21 -0.14 -1.67
N LEU A 148 -6.12 -1.09 -1.45
CA LEU A 148 -6.18 -2.37 -2.18
C LEU A 148 -6.30 -2.18 -3.71
N LEU A 149 -6.94 -1.10 -4.16
CA LEU A 149 -7.16 -0.86 -5.59
C LEU A 149 -5.83 -0.66 -6.35
N THR A 150 -4.74 -0.32 -5.67
CA THR A 150 -3.42 -0.14 -6.29
C THR A 150 -2.77 -1.46 -6.73
N SER A 151 -3.21 -2.61 -6.19
CA SER A 151 -2.71 -3.95 -6.59
C SER A 151 -3.48 -4.57 -7.77
N ILE A 152 -4.54 -3.91 -8.25
CA ILE A 152 -5.41 -4.46 -9.29
C ILE A 152 -4.91 -3.96 -10.65
N PRO A 153 -4.77 -4.85 -11.64
CA PRO A 153 -4.34 -4.43 -12.97
C PRO A 153 -5.37 -3.50 -13.60
N TRP A 154 -4.88 -2.43 -14.21
CA TRP A 154 -5.73 -1.45 -14.86
C TRP A 154 -6.48 -2.09 -16.03
N PRO A 155 -7.73 -1.69 -16.29
CA PRO A 155 -8.47 -2.20 -17.44
C PRO A 155 -7.70 -1.93 -18.73
N THR A 156 -7.62 -2.93 -19.61
CA THR A 156 -6.78 -2.87 -20.83
C THR A 156 -7.10 -1.69 -21.73
N PHE A 157 -8.38 -1.30 -21.82
CA PHE A 157 -8.82 -0.15 -22.61
C PHE A 157 -8.34 1.21 -22.03
N LEU A 158 -7.95 1.26 -20.75
CA LEU A 158 -7.32 2.44 -20.14
C LEU A 158 -5.81 2.36 -20.22
N GLU A 159 -5.22 1.20 -19.89
CA GLU A 159 -3.76 1.04 -19.82
C GLU A 159 -3.10 1.11 -21.20
N ALA A 160 -3.64 0.43 -22.21
CA ALA A 160 -3.02 0.38 -23.55
C ALA A 160 -2.85 1.77 -24.21
N PRO A 161 -3.89 2.63 -24.32
CA PRO A 161 -3.71 3.96 -24.90
C PRO A 161 -2.81 4.85 -24.04
N LEU A 162 -2.85 4.72 -22.72
CA LEU A 162 -2.02 5.50 -21.82
C LEU A 162 -0.54 5.13 -21.98
N THR A 163 -0.20 3.84 -21.96
CA THR A 163 1.16 3.34 -22.22
C THR A 163 1.66 3.83 -23.57
N SER A 164 0.84 3.69 -24.63
CA SER A 164 1.21 4.12 -25.97
C SER A 164 1.45 5.64 -26.06
N SER A 165 0.63 6.44 -25.38
CA SER A 165 0.78 7.91 -25.35
C SER A 165 2.03 8.32 -24.57
N LEU A 166 2.27 7.71 -23.42
CA LEU A 166 3.45 7.99 -22.60
C LEU A 166 4.74 7.57 -23.31
N MET A 167 4.76 6.46 -24.06
CA MET A 167 5.92 6.07 -24.87
C MET A 167 6.27 7.11 -25.93
N ARG A 168 5.26 7.62 -26.66
CA ARG A 168 5.46 8.65 -27.69
C ARG A 168 5.97 9.95 -27.08
N LEU A 169 5.33 10.41 -26.02
CA LEU A 169 5.72 11.62 -25.29
C LEU A 169 7.13 11.49 -24.72
N SER A 170 7.46 10.34 -24.13
CA SER A 170 8.80 10.05 -23.61
C SER A 170 9.86 10.09 -24.71
N ALA A 171 9.58 9.50 -25.87
CA ALA A 171 10.49 9.55 -27.01
C ALA A 171 10.66 10.97 -27.56
N GLU A 172 9.58 11.74 -27.68
CA GLU A 172 9.58 13.13 -28.14
C GLU A 172 10.39 14.04 -27.22
N ILE A 173 10.09 14.04 -25.92
CA ILE A 173 10.82 14.83 -24.93
C ILE A 173 12.30 14.43 -24.90
N THR A 174 12.61 13.14 -25.04
CA THR A 174 13.99 12.66 -25.06
C THR A 174 14.74 13.16 -26.29
N VAL A 175 14.12 13.13 -27.47
CA VAL A 175 14.73 13.65 -28.71
C VAL A 175 15.00 15.15 -28.61
N GLU A 176 14.02 15.94 -28.13
CA GLU A 176 14.20 17.38 -27.91
C GLU A 176 15.33 17.66 -26.91
N PHE A 177 15.40 16.90 -25.82
CA PHE A 177 16.49 17.01 -24.85
C PHE A 177 17.86 16.70 -25.47
N LEU A 178 17.98 15.66 -26.29
CA LEU A 178 19.22 15.30 -26.97
C LEU A 178 19.65 16.36 -27.98
N ASN A 179 18.71 16.85 -28.79
CA ASN A 179 18.96 17.91 -29.76
C ASN A 179 19.41 19.20 -29.07
N TRP A 180 18.80 19.54 -27.92
CA TRP A 180 19.24 20.67 -27.10
C TRP A 180 20.67 20.50 -26.57
N ARG A 181 21.10 19.26 -26.31
CA ARG A 181 22.50 18.93 -25.94
C ARG A 181 23.45 18.85 -27.14
N GLY A 182 22.99 19.14 -28.36
CA GLY A 182 23.81 19.06 -29.58
C GLY A 182 24.01 17.63 -30.09
N ILE A 183 23.21 16.66 -29.64
CA ILE A 183 23.25 15.28 -30.10
C ILE A 183 22.14 15.11 -31.16
N PRO A 184 22.47 14.86 -32.43
CA PRO A 184 21.46 14.71 -33.48
C PRO A 184 20.63 13.44 -33.24
N ALA A 185 19.33 13.63 -33.02
CA ALA A 185 18.38 12.56 -32.77
C ALA A 185 17.08 12.74 -33.57
N TRP A 186 16.54 11.63 -34.09
CA TRP A 186 15.28 11.59 -34.84
C TRP A 186 14.30 10.60 -34.23
N ARG A 187 13.00 10.94 -34.24
CA ARG A 187 11.95 10.08 -33.66
C ARG A 187 11.21 9.30 -34.74
N HIS A 188 11.18 7.98 -34.60
CA HIS A 188 10.39 7.05 -35.42
C HIS A 188 9.35 6.34 -34.54
N GLY A 189 8.19 6.98 -34.32
CA GLY A 189 7.19 6.46 -33.38
C GLY A 189 7.73 6.48 -31.94
N ASN A 190 8.02 5.30 -31.39
CA ASN A 190 8.62 5.10 -30.06
C ASN A 190 10.13 4.75 -30.12
N LEU A 191 10.71 4.74 -31.33
CA LEU A 191 12.14 4.52 -31.56
C LEU A 191 12.82 5.88 -31.69
N ILE A 192 14.04 5.96 -31.17
CA ILE A 192 14.94 7.12 -31.25
C ILE A 192 16.13 6.69 -32.08
N GLU A 193 16.33 7.34 -33.23
CA GLU A 193 17.49 7.15 -34.08
C GLU A 193 18.59 8.12 -33.68
N LEU A 194 19.75 7.56 -33.36
CA LEU A 194 20.98 8.26 -33.02
C LEU A 194 22.04 7.89 -34.06
N THR A 195 23.10 8.70 -34.15
CA THR A 195 24.26 8.37 -34.99
C THR A 195 24.94 7.06 -34.60
N SER A 196 24.83 6.67 -33.32
CA SER A 196 25.37 5.43 -32.79
C SER A 196 24.45 4.21 -32.96
N GLY A 197 23.20 4.41 -33.40
CA GLY A 197 22.23 3.34 -33.64
C GLY A 197 20.80 3.68 -33.18
N LEU A 198 19.93 2.67 -33.18
CA LEU A 198 18.52 2.80 -32.81
C LEU A 198 18.30 2.43 -31.34
N VAL A 199 17.58 3.28 -30.61
CA VAL A 199 17.20 3.08 -29.20
C VAL A 199 15.68 3.10 -29.08
N GLY A 200 15.09 2.01 -28.63
CA GLY A 200 13.65 1.92 -28.43
C GLY A 200 13.21 2.27 -27.02
N VAL A 201 12.17 3.11 -26.91
CA VAL A 201 11.44 3.28 -25.65
C VAL A 201 10.46 2.11 -25.53
N ASN A 202 10.87 1.06 -24.80
CA ASN A 202 10.02 -0.09 -24.50
C ASN A 202 9.04 0.21 -23.35
N GLU A 203 8.16 -0.73 -23.03
CA GLU A 203 7.20 -0.57 -21.93
C GLU A 203 7.86 -0.26 -20.59
N ALA A 204 9.07 -0.79 -20.34
CA ALA A 204 9.83 -0.51 -19.12
C ALA A 204 10.30 0.96 -19.03
N CYS A 205 10.49 1.64 -20.17
CA CYS A 205 10.88 3.05 -20.24
C CYS A 205 9.70 4.00 -20.56
N SER A 206 8.53 3.46 -20.88
CA SER A 206 7.30 4.22 -21.18
C SER A 206 6.85 5.12 -20.02
N GLY A 207 7.20 4.77 -18.78
CA GLY A 207 6.73 5.46 -17.59
C GLY A 207 5.40 4.96 -17.04
N ILE A 208 4.71 3.98 -17.67
CA ILE A 208 3.47 3.42 -17.10
C ILE A 208 3.72 2.71 -15.76
N ARG A 209 4.79 1.92 -15.67
CA ARG A 209 5.23 1.26 -14.44
C ARG A 209 5.60 2.30 -13.36
N SER A 210 6.22 3.39 -13.77
CA SER A 210 6.56 4.53 -12.91
C SER A 210 5.30 5.25 -12.44
N LEU A 211 4.30 5.42 -13.30
CA LEU A 211 3.01 6.01 -12.95
C LEU A 211 2.28 5.16 -11.90
N GLN A 212 2.16 3.86 -12.12
CA GLN A 212 1.51 2.93 -11.19
C GLN A 212 2.26 2.83 -9.85
N SER A 213 3.59 2.74 -9.87
CA SER A 213 4.38 2.76 -8.64
C SER A 213 4.25 4.10 -7.90
N GLY A 214 4.12 5.22 -8.62
CA GLY A 214 3.83 6.53 -8.04
C GLY A 214 2.46 6.60 -7.36
N VAL A 215 1.42 6.01 -7.97
CA VAL A 215 0.08 5.89 -7.35
C VAL A 215 0.15 5.03 -6.09
N MET A 216 0.78 3.86 -6.16
CA MET A 216 0.96 2.96 -5.02
C MET A 216 1.74 3.63 -3.87
N MET A 217 2.88 4.24 -4.19
CA MET A 217 3.76 4.87 -3.19
C MET A 217 3.10 6.09 -2.53
N SER A 218 2.36 6.89 -3.30
CA SER A 218 1.63 8.04 -2.76
C SER A 218 0.47 7.63 -1.88
N ALA A 219 -0.29 6.60 -2.26
CA ALA A 219 -1.32 6.01 -1.42
C ALA A 219 -0.72 5.46 -0.11
N PHE A 220 0.39 4.72 -0.19
CA PHE A 220 1.11 4.19 0.96
C PHE A 220 1.54 5.29 1.92
N TRP A 221 2.24 6.31 1.44
CA TRP A 221 2.72 7.40 2.29
C TRP A 221 1.59 8.27 2.82
N ALA A 222 0.51 8.47 2.06
CA ALA A 222 -0.68 9.18 2.53
C ALA A 222 -1.38 8.44 3.68
N GLU A 223 -1.42 7.11 3.62
CA GLU A 223 -1.95 6.27 4.69
C GLU A 223 -1.01 6.23 5.90
N TRP A 224 0.27 5.99 5.67
CA TRP A 224 1.30 5.95 6.71
C TRP A 224 1.37 7.26 7.51
N ARG A 225 1.25 8.40 6.84
CA ARG A 225 1.27 9.74 7.46
C ARG A 225 -0.11 10.24 7.91
N GLN A 226 -1.16 9.46 7.67
CA GLN A 226 -2.55 9.81 7.98
C GLN A 226 -2.93 11.21 7.44
N LEU A 227 -2.59 11.48 6.18
CA LEU A 227 -2.86 12.78 5.55
C LEU A 227 -4.37 13.05 5.50
N PRO A 228 -4.80 14.32 5.73
CA PRO A 228 -6.21 14.70 5.59
C PRO A 228 -6.64 14.56 4.13
N THR A 229 -7.95 14.34 3.89
CA THR A 229 -8.51 13.97 2.58
C THR A 229 -8.03 14.85 1.43
N LEU A 230 -8.04 16.18 1.59
CA LEU A 230 -7.58 17.09 0.53
C LEU A 230 -6.10 16.88 0.20
N ARG A 231 -5.21 16.87 1.22
CA ARG A 231 -3.77 16.68 1.01
C ARG A 231 -3.45 15.29 0.48
N ARG A 232 -4.23 14.29 0.86
CA ARG A 232 -4.15 12.93 0.30
C ARG A 232 -4.48 12.93 -1.19
N ILE A 233 -5.60 13.54 -1.60
CA ILE A 233 -5.99 13.60 -3.02
C ILE A 233 -4.94 14.38 -3.81
N THR A 234 -4.51 15.54 -3.32
CA THR A 234 -3.43 16.31 -3.97
C THR A 234 -2.17 15.46 -4.13
N PHE A 235 -1.78 14.71 -3.10
CA PHE A 235 -0.59 13.87 -3.17
C PHE A 235 -0.75 12.70 -4.15
N LEU A 236 -1.91 12.04 -4.17
CA LEU A 236 -2.25 10.97 -5.13
C LEU A 236 -2.22 11.46 -6.59
N LEU A 237 -2.44 12.75 -6.84
CA LEU A 237 -2.39 13.32 -8.19
C LEU A 237 -0.97 13.78 -8.57
N LEU A 238 -0.24 14.42 -7.66
CA LEU A 238 1.07 15.01 -7.97
C LEU A 238 2.22 14.00 -7.93
N ALA A 239 2.16 13.01 -7.04
CA ALA A 239 3.24 12.03 -6.89
C ALA A 239 3.45 11.12 -8.11
N PRO A 240 2.41 10.61 -8.79
CA PRO A 240 2.58 9.88 -10.05
C PRO A 240 3.25 10.75 -11.13
N VAL A 241 2.88 12.03 -11.22
CA VAL A 241 3.49 12.97 -12.17
C VAL A 241 4.99 13.11 -11.90
N LEU A 242 5.39 13.34 -10.64
CA LEU A 242 6.81 13.39 -10.26
C LEU A 242 7.53 12.09 -10.63
N THR A 243 6.91 10.95 -10.37
CA THR A 243 7.50 9.63 -10.67
C THR A 243 7.71 9.44 -12.17
N VAL A 244 6.77 9.89 -13.01
CA VAL A 244 6.90 9.89 -14.47
C VAL A 244 8.01 10.84 -14.93
N LEU A 245 8.10 12.05 -14.36
CA LEU A 245 9.16 13.01 -14.69
C LEU A 245 10.56 12.46 -14.37
N LEU A 246 10.73 11.82 -13.22
CA LEU A 246 11.97 11.15 -12.85
C LEU A 246 12.32 10.00 -13.82
N ASN A 247 11.31 9.29 -14.32
CA ASN A 247 11.52 8.29 -15.37
C ASN A 247 11.92 8.91 -16.71
N LEU A 248 11.40 10.09 -17.07
CA LEU A 248 11.84 10.82 -18.27
C LEU A 248 13.33 11.20 -18.16
N ILE A 249 13.76 11.67 -16.99
CA ILE A 249 15.19 11.96 -16.72
C ILE A 249 16.03 10.69 -16.89
N ARG A 250 15.55 9.54 -16.41
CA ARG A 250 16.21 8.24 -16.60
C ARG A 250 16.36 7.91 -18.08
N THR A 251 15.28 7.97 -18.84
CA THR A 251 15.27 7.67 -20.29
C THR A 251 16.21 8.59 -21.04
N ALA A 252 16.16 9.90 -20.78
CA ALA A 252 17.05 10.88 -21.39
C ALA A 252 18.53 10.64 -21.06
N THR A 253 18.83 10.23 -19.82
CA THR A 253 20.19 9.87 -19.40
C THR A 253 20.68 8.62 -20.12
N LEU A 254 19.87 7.57 -20.20
CA LEU A 254 20.20 6.34 -20.91
C LEU A 254 20.39 6.58 -22.41
N SER A 255 19.55 7.40 -23.04
CA SER A 255 19.71 7.75 -24.45
C SER A 255 20.94 8.61 -24.71
N THR A 256 21.36 9.47 -23.77
CA THR A 256 22.63 10.19 -23.86
C THR A 256 23.82 9.23 -23.78
N ILE A 257 23.76 8.23 -22.91
CA ILE A 257 24.80 7.20 -22.80
C ILE A 257 24.84 6.38 -24.09
N ALA A 258 23.68 6.03 -24.65
CA ALA A 258 23.60 5.31 -25.92
C ALA A 258 24.18 6.11 -27.09
N ALA A 259 23.99 7.43 -27.12
CA ALA A 259 24.56 8.30 -28.15
C ALA A 259 26.09 8.35 -28.10
N THR A 260 26.68 8.27 -26.91
CA THR A 260 28.13 8.43 -26.70
C THR A 260 28.91 7.12 -26.67
N GLN A 261 28.31 6.05 -26.14
CA GLN A 261 28.96 4.74 -25.94
C GLN A 261 28.33 3.62 -26.78
N GLY A 262 27.31 3.94 -27.58
CA GLY A 262 26.55 2.99 -28.38
C GLY A 262 25.37 2.33 -27.63
N PRO A 263 24.39 1.76 -28.36
CA PRO A 263 23.18 1.18 -27.77
C PRO A 263 23.45 0.02 -26.79
N LYS A 264 24.53 -0.74 -26.99
CA LYS A 264 24.91 -1.85 -26.10
C LYS A 264 25.24 -1.39 -24.68
N ALA A 265 25.67 -0.14 -24.50
CA ALA A 265 25.96 0.40 -23.18
C ALA A 265 24.69 0.49 -22.30
N ILE A 266 23.50 0.57 -22.90
CA ILE A 266 22.23 0.61 -22.15
C ILE A 266 22.10 -0.62 -21.25
N GLU A 267 22.49 -1.81 -21.70
CA GLU A 267 22.36 -3.05 -20.92
C GLU A 267 23.12 -2.98 -19.59
N SER A 268 24.28 -2.30 -19.56
CA SER A 268 25.09 -2.14 -18.34
C SER A 268 24.58 -1.04 -17.42
N PHE A 269 23.99 0.02 -17.97
CA PHE A 269 23.54 1.19 -17.20
C PHE A 269 22.05 1.17 -16.84
N HIS A 270 21.24 0.32 -17.47
CA HIS A 270 19.79 0.29 -17.31
C HIS A 270 19.36 0.04 -15.87
N ASP A 271 19.96 -0.96 -15.21
CA ASP A 271 19.59 -1.37 -13.85
C ASP A 271 20.13 -0.39 -12.80
N PRO A 272 21.41 0.02 -12.81
CA PRO A 272 21.91 1.05 -11.89
C PRO A 272 21.12 2.36 -11.99
N ALA A 273 20.79 2.81 -13.21
CA ALA A 273 19.97 4.01 -13.42
C ALA A 273 18.55 3.81 -12.86
N GLY A 274 17.98 2.62 -13.02
CA GLY A 274 16.68 2.25 -12.45
C GLY A 274 16.67 2.36 -10.92
N TRP A 275 17.62 1.70 -10.24
CA TRP A 275 17.72 1.74 -8.77
C TRP A 275 18.00 3.14 -8.22
N THR A 276 18.83 3.92 -8.91
CA THR A 276 19.13 5.30 -8.52
C THR A 276 17.87 6.15 -8.56
N VAL A 277 17.13 6.12 -9.67
CA VAL A 277 15.92 6.91 -9.85
C VAL A 277 14.80 6.45 -8.92
N ALA A 278 14.66 5.14 -8.69
CA ALA A 278 13.71 4.61 -7.71
C ALA A 278 14.01 5.10 -6.28
N SER A 279 15.29 5.13 -5.89
CA SER A 279 15.73 5.62 -4.57
C SER A 279 15.47 7.12 -4.41
N VAL A 280 15.80 7.92 -5.42
CA VAL A 280 15.50 9.36 -5.46
C VAL A 280 14.00 9.59 -5.36
N ASN A 281 13.19 8.86 -6.13
CA ASN A 281 11.73 8.98 -6.09
C ASN A 281 11.18 8.66 -4.70
N LEU A 282 11.64 7.57 -4.07
CA LEU A 282 11.21 7.18 -2.74
C LEU A 282 11.49 8.29 -1.70
N ILE A 283 12.71 8.85 -1.71
CA ILE A 283 13.11 9.92 -0.79
C ILE A 283 12.30 11.19 -1.06
N ALA A 284 12.11 11.56 -2.33
CA ALA A 284 11.33 12.74 -2.72
C ALA A 284 9.87 12.62 -2.26
N LEU A 285 9.21 11.48 -2.51
CA LEU A 285 7.84 11.24 -2.10
C LEU A 285 7.69 11.21 -0.58
N TRP A 286 8.63 10.62 0.14
CA TRP A 286 8.66 10.68 1.60
C TRP A 286 8.79 12.12 2.12
N GLY A 287 9.66 12.93 1.50
CA GLY A 287 9.85 14.34 1.83
C GLY A 287 8.56 15.14 1.62
N ILE A 288 7.93 15.00 0.46
CA ILE A 288 6.65 15.65 0.13
C ILE A 288 5.55 15.21 1.11
N ALA A 289 5.45 13.91 1.41
CA ALA A 289 4.47 13.41 2.37
C ALA A 289 4.67 13.99 3.78
N LYS A 290 5.92 14.18 4.21
CA LYS A 290 6.24 14.88 5.46
C LYS A 290 5.83 16.35 5.42
N LEU A 291 6.08 17.05 4.32
CA LEU A 291 5.70 18.46 4.15
C LEU A 291 4.17 18.65 4.15
N LEU A 292 3.44 17.69 3.56
CA LEU A 292 1.98 17.67 3.55
C LEU A 292 1.38 17.23 4.88
N GLN A 293 2.15 16.75 5.84
CA GLN A 293 1.61 16.39 7.14
C GLN A 293 1.12 17.65 7.87
N PRO A 294 -0.12 17.65 8.43
CA PRO A 294 -0.56 18.76 9.27
C PRO A 294 0.44 18.94 10.42
N ARG A 295 1.07 20.11 10.50
CA ARG A 295 1.72 20.52 11.75
C ARG A 295 0.60 20.59 12.77
N LEU A 296 0.74 19.89 13.90
CA LEU A 296 -0.16 20.06 15.02
C LEU A 296 -0.13 21.54 15.38
N THR A 297 -1.09 22.32 14.89
CA THR A 297 -1.41 23.61 15.50
C THR A 297 -1.83 23.25 16.90
N SER A 298 -0.99 23.57 17.88
CA SER A 298 -1.31 23.47 19.29
C SER A 298 -2.75 23.93 19.45
N ALA A 299 -3.65 23.02 19.81
CA ALA A 299 -5.03 23.39 20.03
C ALA A 299 -5.02 24.58 21.01
N PRO A 300 -5.80 25.66 20.78
CA PRO A 300 -5.92 26.70 21.78
C PRO A 300 -6.27 26.02 23.10
N PRO A 301 -5.62 26.39 24.23
CA PRO A 301 -5.86 25.74 25.50
C PRO A 301 -7.37 25.72 25.74
N ILE A 302 -7.92 24.52 25.95
CA ILE A 302 -9.33 24.36 26.28
C ILE A 302 -9.57 25.23 27.51
N ARG A 303 -10.22 26.38 27.32
CA ARG A 303 -10.65 27.23 28.42
C ARG A 303 -11.76 26.44 29.10
N PHE A 304 -11.42 25.72 30.16
CA PHE A 304 -12.41 25.15 31.06
C PHE A 304 -13.28 26.31 31.52
N ARG A 305 -14.50 26.40 30.98
CA ARG A 305 -15.50 27.33 31.49
C ARG A 305 -15.97 26.75 32.82
N SER A 306 -15.29 27.14 33.89
CA SER A 306 -15.71 26.91 35.26
C SER A 306 -16.97 27.74 35.52
N SER A 307 -18.11 27.28 35.03
CA SER A 307 -19.40 27.85 35.38
C SER A 307 -20.43 26.74 35.43
N ILE A 308 -20.25 25.82 36.38
CA ILE A 308 -21.37 25.15 37.01
C ILE A 308 -21.60 25.93 38.31
N PRO A 309 -22.61 26.80 38.41
CA PRO A 309 -23.05 27.24 39.72
C PRO A 309 -23.65 26.02 40.41
N VAL A 310 -22.89 25.43 41.33
CA VAL A 310 -23.45 24.47 42.29
C VAL A 310 -24.34 25.29 43.22
N THR A 311 -25.60 25.46 42.86
CA THR A 311 -26.62 25.90 43.80
C THR A 311 -26.88 24.73 44.76
N LEU A 312 -26.12 24.69 45.85
CA LEU A 312 -26.44 23.84 47.00
C LEU A 312 -27.79 24.30 47.58
N PRO A 313 -28.78 23.41 47.75
CA PRO A 313 -29.99 23.73 48.50
C PRO A 313 -29.62 24.08 49.95
N GLY A 314 -30.00 25.27 50.39
CA GLY A 314 -29.75 25.82 51.72
C GLY A 314 -30.59 25.16 52.83
N ALA A 315 -30.49 23.85 52.99
CA ALA A 315 -31.15 23.12 54.05
C ALA A 315 -30.24 22.00 54.57
N LEU A 316 -29.11 22.38 55.18
CA LEU A 316 -28.35 21.58 56.16
C LEU A 316 -27.22 22.41 56.80
N TRP A 317 -27.49 23.70 57.09
CA TRP A 317 -26.56 24.56 57.83
C TRP A 317 -27.12 24.91 59.20
N ARG A 318 -27.38 23.87 59.99
CA ARG A 318 -27.64 23.97 61.42
C ARG A 318 -27.06 22.75 62.10
N PHE A 319 -25.74 22.75 62.31
CA PHE A 319 -25.13 22.17 63.52
C PHE A 319 -23.66 22.62 63.61
N CYS A 320 -23.26 22.99 64.82
CA CYS A 320 -21.91 23.41 65.25
C CYS A 320 -21.46 24.83 64.88
N LEU A 321 -22.16 25.81 65.47
CA LEU A 321 -21.49 26.95 66.10
C LEU A 321 -20.81 26.46 67.38
N CYS A 322 -19.49 26.34 67.36
CA CYS A 322 -18.61 26.56 68.50
C CYS A 322 -17.19 26.67 67.95
N CYS A 323 -16.82 27.90 67.58
CA CYS A 323 -15.44 28.32 67.47
C CYS A 323 -15.07 28.97 68.80
N PRO A 324 -13.83 28.84 69.27
CA PRO A 324 -13.06 30.08 69.31
C PRO A 324 -11.66 29.94 68.74
N SER A 325 -11.37 30.85 67.81
CA SER A 325 -10.17 31.69 67.74
C SER A 325 -8.80 31.01 67.77
N SER A 326 -8.06 31.11 66.67
CA SER A 326 -7.04 32.17 66.55
C SER A 326 -6.13 32.03 65.33
N SER A 327 -5.87 33.19 64.73
CA SER A 327 -4.70 33.59 63.95
C SER A 327 -4.58 33.20 62.46
N ASN A 328 -4.71 34.25 61.66
CA ASN A 328 -3.81 34.65 60.57
C ASN A 328 -3.87 33.89 59.23
N SER A 329 -4.62 34.48 58.30
CA SER A 329 -4.12 34.68 56.93
C SER A 329 -3.11 35.84 56.94
N PRO A 330 -2.08 35.86 56.06
CA PRO A 330 -2.32 36.45 54.74
C PRO A 330 -1.52 35.84 53.57
N LEU A 331 -2.08 36.03 52.38
CA LEU A 331 -1.47 36.42 51.08
C LEU A 331 0.04 36.14 50.84
N ILE A 332 0.37 35.66 49.63
CA ILE A 332 1.14 36.39 48.58
C ILE A 332 1.69 35.39 47.53
N SER A 333 1.33 35.68 46.27
CA SER A 333 2.15 35.66 45.04
C SER A 333 3.40 34.77 44.93
N GLY A 334 3.38 33.93 43.89
CA GLY A 334 4.43 33.79 42.87
C GLY A 334 5.89 33.62 43.32
N SER A 335 6.46 32.43 43.09
CA SER A 335 7.82 32.30 42.54
C SER A 335 8.23 30.86 42.19
N ASN A 336 8.74 30.72 40.97
CA ASN A 336 9.95 29.98 40.56
C ASN A 336 10.03 28.43 40.72
N PRO A 337 10.23 27.66 39.61
CA PRO A 337 10.40 26.20 39.64
C PRO A 337 11.83 25.81 40.07
N ARG A 338 12.11 25.81 41.37
CA ARG A 338 13.33 25.17 41.92
C ARG A 338 13.10 24.25 43.13
N SER A 339 11.86 24.03 43.57
CA SER A 339 11.57 23.25 44.78
C SER A 339 11.20 21.77 44.55
N SER A 340 10.96 21.32 43.32
CA SER A 340 10.55 19.93 43.03
C SER A 340 11.68 18.89 43.06
N ARG A 341 12.94 19.28 43.24
CA ARG A 341 14.08 18.34 43.40
C ARG A 341 14.27 17.79 44.81
N LYS A 342 13.55 18.28 45.83
CA LYS A 342 13.62 17.73 47.20
C LYS A 342 12.55 16.67 47.52
N LEU A 343 11.55 16.48 46.66
CA LEU A 343 10.50 15.46 46.85
C LEU A 343 10.83 14.08 46.24
N LEU A 344 11.78 14.02 45.30
CA LEU A 344 12.23 12.76 44.68
C LEU A 344 13.27 11.97 45.50
N LYS A 345 13.78 12.52 46.60
CA LYS A 345 14.67 11.80 47.54
C LYS A 345 13.93 10.98 48.61
N ARG A 346 12.60 11.07 48.68
CA ARG A 346 11.79 10.36 49.70
C ARG A 346 11.21 9.01 49.22
N PHE A 347 11.39 8.65 47.95
CA PHE A 347 10.78 7.45 47.35
C PHE A 347 11.76 6.44 46.73
N GLY A 348 13.05 6.48 47.09
CA GLY A 348 13.96 5.33 46.93
C GLY A 348 14.17 4.78 45.51
N TRP A 349 13.97 5.57 44.45
CA TRP A 349 14.19 5.12 43.08
C TRP A 349 15.66 5.30 42.64
N PRO A 350 16.32 4.26 42.07
CA PRO A 350 17.69 4.36 41.57
C PRO A 350 17.76 5.23 40.29
N GLN A 351 18.77 6.09 40.24
CA GLN A 351 19.04 7.00 39.13
C GLN A 351 19.73 6.24 37.98
N PRO A 352 19.36 6.47 36.71
CA PRO A 352 20.15 6.00 35.57
C PRO A 352 21.46 6.81 35.46
N ALA A 353 22.58 6.11 35.30
CA ALA A 353 23.91 6.68 35.22
C ALA A 353 24.11 7.57 33.99
N SER A 354 24.70 8.75 34.23
CA SER A 354 25.17 9.71 33.25
C SER A 354 26.52 9.30 32.66
N HIS A 355 26.63 9.11 31.35
CA HIS A 355 27.92 9.08 30.65
C HIS A 355 28.31 10.50 30.23
N GLN A 356 29.47 10.95 30.73
CA GLN A 356 30.17 12.16 30.30
C GLN A 356 30.94 11.93 28.98
N PRO A 357 31.21 12.99 28.20
CA PRO A 357 32.04 12.94 27.00
C PRO A 357 33.55 12.97 27.33
N THR A 358 34.36 12.17 26.64
CA THR A 358 35.83 12.16 26.71
C THR A 358 36.47 13.02 25.60
N PRO A 359 37.69 13.58 25.81
CA PRO A 359 38.39 14.45 24.87
C PRO A 359 39.20 13.67 23.80
N PRO A 360 39.72 14.33 22.73
CA PRO A 360 40.28 13.67 21.55
C PRO A 360 41.82 13.47 21.60
N PHE A 361 42.35 12.79 20.56
CA PHE A 361 43.74 12.66 20.04
C PHE A 361 44.32 11.22 20.09
N PRO A 362 45.26 10.83 19.20
CA PRO A 362 45.49 11.16 17.78
C PRO A 362 45.72 9.92 16.87
N CYS A 363 45.97 10.18 15.58
CA CYS A 363 46.27 9.24 14.48
C CYS A 363 47.41 8.23 14.69
N GLY A 364 47.20 7.02 14.15
CA GLY A 364 48.17 6.35 13.26
C GLY A 364 48.84 5.07 13.78
N SER A 365 48.43 3.90 13.26
CA SER A 365 49.32 2.93 12.59
C SER A 365 48.57 1.64 12.20
N SER A 366 48.92 1.15 11.01
CA SER A 366 48.53 -0.10 10.33
C SER A 366 48.46 -1.38 11.17
N ILE A 367 47.57 -2.31 10.80
CA ILE A 367 47.83 -3.76 10.58
C ILE A 367 46.58 -4.40 9.93
N SER A 368 46.81 -5.31 8.97
CA SER A 368 45.83 -6.00 8.12
C SER A 368 45.39 -7.37 8.71
N PRO A 369 44.44 -8.10 8.07
CA PRO A 369 43.39 -8.86 8.77
C PRO A 369 43.62 -10.38 8.84
N GLN A 370 43.11 -11.04 9.89
CA GLN A 370 42.67 -12.45 9.82
C GLN A 370 41.51 -12.78 10.77
N LYS A 371 40.47 -13.38 10.16
CA LYS A 371 39.60 -14.48 10.62
C LYS A 371 38.85 -14.33 11.95
N PHE A 372 37.52 -14.28 11.88
CA PHE A 372 36.62 -15.21 12.60
C PHE A 372 35.21 -15.14 12.00
N ALA A 373 34.74 -16.26 11.46
CA ALA A 373 33.32 -16.59 11.25
C ALA A 373 32.86 -17.43 12.46
N PRO A 374 31.54 -17.49 12.78
CA PRO A 374 30.73 -18.57 12.21
C PRO A 374 29.25 -18.26 11.88
N SER A 375 28.71 -19.17 11.06
CA SER A 375 27.35 -19.43 10.53
C SER A 375 26.12 -19.29 11.44
N PHE A 376 24.97 -18.96 10.82
CA PHE A 376 23.65 -19.68 10.78
C PHE A 376 22.60 -18.69 10.19
N ALA A 377 21.64 -18.98 9.32
CA ALA A 377 21.20 -20.15 8.58
C ALA A 377 20.33 -19.66 7.39
N ALA A 378 20.51 -20.20 6.19
CA ALA A 378 19.62 -20.01 5.05
C ALA A 378 18.55 -21.11 5.05
N ILE A 379 17.28 -20.75 4.82
CA ILE A 379 16.17 -21.69 4.67
C ILE A 379 16.07 -22.09 3.18
N PRO A 380 16.00 -23.40 2.85
CA PRO A 380 16.07 -23.89 1.48
C PRO A 380 14.72 -23.84 0.76
N SER A 381 14.80 -23.59 -0.54
CA SER A 381 13.77 -23.75 -1.55
C SER A 381 13.30 -25.21 -1.64
N LEU A 382 11.99 -25.43 -1.39
CA LEU A 382 11.29 -26.70 -1.61
C LEU A 382 11.07 -26.93 -3.11
N VAL A 383 11.84 -27.86 -3.66
CA VAL A 383 11.59 -28.52 -4.95
C VAL A 383 10.64 -29.69 -4.69
N CYS A 384 9.46 -29.69 -5.31
CA CYS A 384 8.60 -30.88 -5.36
C CYS A 384 8.92 -31.73 -6.61
N PRO A 385 9.08 -33.06 -6.49
CA PRO A 385 9.32 -33.95 -7.61
C PRO A 385 8.00 -34.45 -8.21
N GLY A 386 7.93 -34.56 -9.55
CA GLY A 386 6.94 -35.43 -10.19
C GLY A 386 6.35 -34.92 -11.50
N LYS A 387 7.05 -35.15 -12.61
CA LYS A 387 6.43 -35.64 -13.86
C LYS A 387 7.49 -36.21 -14.78
N LYS A 388 7.51 -37.56 -14.87
CA LYS A 388 8.19 -38.31 -15.94
C LYS A 388 7.55 -37.91 -17.27
N ILE A 389 8.35 -37.42 -18.21
CA ILE A 389 8.05 -37.47 -19.64
C ILE A 389 9.27 -38.11 -20.30
N MET A 390 9.03 -39.20 -21.02
CA MET A 390 10.03 -39.98 -21.73
C MET A 390 10.72 -39.12 -22.79
N ALA A 391 12.06 -39.11 -22.76
CA ALA A 391 12.88 -38.71 -23.89
C ALA A 391 13.05 -39.93 -24.81
N ARG A 392 12.53 -39.86 -26.04
CA ARG A 392 12.93 -40.75 -27.12
C ARG A 392 14.14 -40.11 -27.81
N LYS A 393 15.24 -40.85 -27.75
CA LYS A 393 16.53 -40.60 -28.38
C LYS A 393 16.45 -41.02 -29.85
N GLU A 394 16.82 -40.15 -30.78
CA GLU A 394 17.17 -40.57 -32.14
C GLU A 394 18.53 -39.95 -32.51
N ASP A 395 19.45 -40.88 -32.77
CA ASP A 395 20.84 -40.68 -33.14
C ASP A 395 20.95 -40.32 -34.64
N SER A 396 22.03 -39.61 -34.96
CA SER A 396 22.48 -39.30 -36.32
C SER A 396 23.05 -40.52 -37.06
N SER A 397 22.65 -40.77 -38.31
CA SER A 397 23.55 -41.08 -39.45
C SER A 397 22.85 -41.52 -40.74
N SER A 398 23.37 -41.03 -41.87
CA SER A 398 23.51 -41.71 -43.18
C SER A 398 22.35 -41.72 -44.22
N SER A 399 22.62 -40.98 -45.31
CA SER A 399 22.54 -41.33 -46.74
C SER A 399 21.23 -41.82 -47.42
N ASN A 400 20.98 -41.18 -48.58
CA ASN A 400 20.32 -41.64 -49.81
C ASN A 400 18.81 -41.38 -50.00
N GLY A 401 18.47 -40.71 -51.12
CA GLY A 401 17.21 -40.90 -51.85
C GLY A 401 16.32 -39.65 -52.05
N ILE A 402 16.37 -39.07 -53.25
CA ILE A 402 15.38 -38.18 -53.92
C ILE A 402 14.03 -38.95 -54.12
N PRO A 403 12.81 -38.38 -54.38
CA PRO A 403 12.44 -37.00 -54.79
C PRO A 403 11.30 -36.26 -54.03
N GLU A 404 11.35 -34.92 -54.15
CA GLU A 404 10.30 -33.99 -54.61
C GLU A 404 8.80 -34.37 -54.43
N GLU A 405 8.10 -33.65 -53.55
CA GLU A 405 6.71 -33.21 -53.78
C GLU A 405 6.31 -32.07 -52.81
N SER A 406 6.00 -30.90 -53.37
CA SER A 406 5.63 -29.67 -52.65
C SER A 406 4.09 -29.53 -52.51
N PRO A 407 3.55 -29.14 -51.34
CA PRO A 407 2.09 -29.04 -51.13
C PRO A 407 1.43 -27.78 -51.73
N PRO A 408 0.12 -27.83 -52.02
CA PRO A 408 -0.51 -27.02 -53.05
C PRO A 408 -1.28 -25.83 -52.48
N TRP A 409 -0.64 -24.66 -52.42
CA TRP A 409 -1.36 -23.37 -52.35
C TRP A 409 -0.55 -22.17 -52.86
N LEU A 410 0.53 -22.42 -53.61
CA LEU A 410 1.41 -21.40 -54.21
C LEU A 410 1.45 -21.44 -55.74
N ARG A 411 0.35 -21.82 -56.40
CA ARG A 411 0.23 -21.68 -57.87
C ARG A 411 -0.40 -20.33 -58.22
N ARG A 412 0.48 -19.36 -58.50
CA ARG A 412 0.15 -18.07 -59.13
C ARG A 412 -0.45 -18.30 -60.52
N SER A 413 -1.57 -17.66 -60.79
CA SER A 413 -2.12 -17.44 -62.13
C SER A 413 -1.37 -16.30 -62.82
N THR A 414 -0.80 -16.59 -63.99
CA THR A 414 -0.29 -15.64 -64.98
C THR A 414 -1.24 -15.63 -66.17
N VAL A 415 -1.77 -14.46 -66.54
CA VAL A 415 -2.20 -14.11 -67.93
C VAL A 415 -2.20 -12.56 -68.04
N PRO A 416 -2.14 -11.95 -69.25
CA PRO A 416 -0.98 -11.15 -69.64
C PRO A 416 -1.33 -9.72 -70.09
N SER A 417 -0.29 -8.96 -70.43
CA SER A 417 -0.31 -7.66 -71.11
C SER A 417 -1.03 -7.65 -72.46
N PHE A 418 -1.76 -6.58 -72.77
CA PHE A 418 -1.85 -5.98 -74.10
C PHE A 418 -2.32 -4.51 -74.03
N ALA A 419 -1.64 -3.67 -74.82
CA ALA A 419 -1.97 -2.33 -75.32
C ALA A 419 -2.15 -1.17 -74.32
#